data_AF-C5P1I1-F1
#
_entry.id   AF-C5P1I1-F1
#
_cell.length_a   1.000
_cell.length_b   1.000
_cell.length_c   1.000
_cell.angle_alpha   90.00
_cell.angle_beta   90.00
_cell.angle_gamma   90.00
#
_symmetry.space_group_name_H-M   'P 1'
#
loop_
_entity.id
_entity.type
_entity.pdbx_description
1 polymer ?
#
loop_
_entity_poly.entity_id
_entity_poly.type
_entity_poly.pdbx_seq_one_letter_code
_entity_poly.pdbx_strand_id
1 'polypeptide(L)'
;MSSTSRDKSGSKRSRSRSPPWKRPEKIRHVDRTRANDGNRQHWSMKEQARLNQLQEDEQMRQWVAQEDTFVLRQAKKKAEIRVKEGRAKPIDWLTVTLRVIDPTRNPLDDEIPDSELDLVDPEGVFEGLSVSQLMSLEQDIDTFLKLETNPDNQEYWKTMNVICRDRRQRAESTAPEDRAVSSVAADINRILSPKSYEELATLEVQIRRKLNSKEPVDTDYWEQLLKSLTVWKARAKLRRVYQAVIKGRVEELRKQQREEAVNVQNKLAPLAPYEGAGTTGMSPEEEETIRELDPEPLLQLQSQDKSLEILDEKSFLSRVASDRKKILKMGYAPLRQRSADKSGPIVSHTQESSTISAVAPRFMSAPNDDFSQATKALYEREVARGISENEEIFAGEEVVNTTVKPAWANKYRPRKPRYFNRVQMGYEWNKYNQTHYDYDDPPPKVVQGYKFNIFYPDLIDKTKAPTYKIEREHGRKRGQSFAPAGEEDTCIIRFIAGPPYEDLAFRIVDKEWDYSAKRERGFKSTFEKGILQLHFQFKKIYYRK
;
A
#
# COMPACT_ATOMS: atom_id res chain seq x y z
N MET A 1 -21.94 45.10 57.08
CA MET A 1 -21.89 43.79 57.75
C MET A 1 -21.63 42.75 56.67
N SER A 2 -20.55 41.99 56.58
CA SER A 2 -19.31 41.89 57.34
C SER A 2 -18.26 41.28 56.38
N SER A 3 -16.99 41.59 56.62
CA SER A 3 -15.81 41.30 55.78
C SER A 3 -14.69 40.71 56.64
N THR A 4 -13.92 39.71 56.16
CA THR A 4 -12.56 39.31 56.63
C THR A 4 -12.02 38.16 55.73
N SER A 5 -10.93 38.27 54.94
CA SER A 5 -9.44 38.33 55.16
C SER A 5 -8.77 36.96 55.46
N ARG A 6 -7.86 36.39 54.63
CA ARG A 6 -6.36 36.56 54.51
C ARG A 6 -5.60 36.27 55.84
N ASP A 7 -4.39 35.67 55.97
CA ASP A 7 -3.23 35.37 55.11
C ASP A 7 -2.18 34.46 55.86
N LYS A 8 -1.25 33.81 55.11
CA LYS A 8 0.23 33.55 55.32
C LYS A 8 0.93 32.64 56.38
N SER A 9 1.92 31.90 55.83
CA SER A 9 3.33 31.58 56.28
C SER A 9 3.57 30.68 57.51
N GLY A 10 4.62 29.84 57.71
CA GLY A 10 5.89 29.50 57.04
C GLY A 10 7.03 29.31 58.10
N SER A 11 7.78 28.19 58.17
CA SER A 11 9.09 28.01 58.90
C SER A 11 9.59 26.54 58.76
N LYS A 12 10.72 26.16 58.12
CA LYS A 12 12.20 26.22 58.37
C LYS A 12 12.85 24.95 59.01
N ARG A 13 14.03 24.64 58.44
CA ARG A 13 15.06 23.59 58.68
C ARG A 13 15.66 23.47 60.09
N SER A 14 16.33 22.34 60.37
CA SER A 14 17.66 22.34 61.03
C SER A 14 18.53 21.11 60.66
N ARG A 15 19.85 21.30 60.61
CA ARG A 15 20.92 20.32 60.30
C ARG A 15 21.95 20.32 61.45
N SER A 16 22.32 19.10 61.90
CA SER A 16 23.64 18.59 62.37
C SER A 16 24.46 19.27 63.48
N ARG A 17 24.91 18.45 64.46
CA ARG A 17 26.29 18.48 65.04
C ARG A 17 26.62 17.22 65.87
N SER A 18 27.76 16.57 65.62
CA SER A 18 28.44 15.53 66.46
C SER A 18 29.19 16.19 67.64
N PRO A 19 29.60 15.50 68.76
CA PRO A 19 30.78 14.58 68.87
C PRO A 19 30.70 13.61 70.13
N PRO A 20 31.76 13.03 70.77
CA PRO A 20 33.17 12.71 70.42
C PRO A 20 33.58 11.24 70.68
N TRP A 21 34.78 10.85 70.20
CA TRP A 21 35.44 9.55 70.48
C TRP A 21 36.40 9.63 71.69
N LYS A 22 36.37 8.63 72.57
CA LYS A 22 37.43 8.30 73.55
C LYS A 22 37.69 6.78 73.54
N ARG A 23 38.97 6.40 73.51
CA ARG A 23 39.46 5.02 73.70
C ARG A 23 39.37 4.58 75.17
N PRO A 24 39.31 3.26 75.42
CA PRO A 24 40.17 2.67 76.45
C PRO A 24 40.87 1.37 76.01
N GLU A 25 41.88 0.98 76.79
CA GLU A 25 42.76 -0.19 76.58
C GLU A 25 42.17 -1.54 77.07
N LYS A 26 42.72 -2.59 76.43
CA LYS A 26 42.79 -4.05 76.64
C LYS A 26 42.33 -4.66 77.98
N ILE A 27 41.67 -5.84 77.90
CA ILE A 27 42.12 -7.15 78.44
C ILE A 27 41.27 -8.30 77.82
N ARG A 28 41.93 -9.45 77.62
CA ARG A 28 41.48 -10.69 76.94
C ARG A 28 40.52 -11.51 77.81
N HIS A 29 39.50 -12.15 77.20
CA HIS A 29 39.14 -13.54 77.49
C HIS A 29 38.23 -14.13 76.38
N VAL A 30 38.77 -15.17 75.72
CA VAL A 30 38.15 -16.37 75.11
C VAL A 30 36.73 -16.25 74.54
N ASP A 31 36.60 -16.41 73.21
CA ASP A 31 35.52 -17.25 72.65
C ASP A 31 35.93 -17.83 71.28
N ARG A 32 36.37 -19.08 71.29
CA ARG A 32 36.83 -19.86 70.10
C ARG A 32 35.67 -20.48 69.31
N THR A 33 34.43 -20.05 69.54
CA THR A 33 33.20 -20.53 68.89
C THR A 33 32.75 -19.66 67.71
N ARG A 34 33.29 -18.44 67.53
CA ARG A 34 32.96 -17.55 66.38
C ARG A 34 33.64 -17.89 65.05
N ALA A 35 34.74 -18.64 65.08
CA ALA A 35 35.54 -18.92 63.87
C ALA A 35 34.87 -19.94 62.93
N ASN A 36 34.02 -20.83 63.45
CA ASN A 36 33.31 -21.82 62.63
C ASN A 36 31.98 -21.28 62.05
N ASP A 37 31.37 -20.28 62.70
CA ASP A 37 30.13 -19.64 62.23
C ASP A 37 30.40 -18.63 61.09
N GLY A 38 31.49 -17.86 61.17
CA GLY A 38 31.90 -16.94 60.11
C GLY A 38 32.27 -17.64 58.79
N ASN A 39 32.84 -18.85 58.85
CA ASN A 39 33.17 -19.62 57.64
C ASN A 39 31.90 -20.21 56.99
N ARG A 40 30.90 -20.62 57.80
CA ARG A 40 29.60 -21.11 57.33
C ARG A 40 28.74 -19.99 56.74
N GLN A 41 28.80 -18.80 57.33
CA GLN A 41 28.14 -17.58 56.83
C GLN A 41 28.81 -17.05 55.55
N HIS A 42 30.13 -17.10 55.44
CA HIS A 42 30.87 -16.74 54.21
C HIS A 42 30.61 -17.72 53.06
N TRP A 43 30.54 -19.03 53.34
CA TRP A 43 30.09 -20.02 52.36
C TRP A 43 28.62 -19.81 51.96
N SER A 44 27.75 -19.47 52.91
CA SER A 44 26.34 -19.13 52.65
C SER A 44 26.20 -17.87 51.77
N MET A 45 26.98 -16.80 52.01
CA MET A 45 26.98 -15.60 51.15
C MET A 45 27.53 -15.88 49.75
N LYS A 46 28.56 -16.71 49.63
CA LYS A 46 29.13 -17.09 48.33
C LYS A 46 28.16 -17.97 47.53
N GLU A 47 27.45 -18.87 48.20
CA GLU A 47 26.38 -19.68 47.59
C GLU A 47 25.18 -18.80 47.21
N GLN A 48 24.78 -17.85 48.04
CA GLN A 48 23.75 -16.85 47.73
C GLN A 48 24.14 -15.95 46.54
N ALA A 49 25.40 -15.51 46.47
CA ALA A 49 25.90 -14.74 45.33
C ALA A 49 25.90 -15.56 44.04
N ARG A 50 26.25 -16.86 44.11
CA ARG A 50 26.18 -17.79 42.98
C ARG A 50 24.73 -18.05 42.54
N LEU A 51 23.81 -18.21 43.49
CA LEU A 51 22.38 -18.36 43.20
C LEU A 51 21.79 -17.10 42.56
N ASN A 52 22.16 -15.92 43.07
CA ASN A 52 21.77 -14.65 42.47
C ASN A 52 22.33 -14.50 41.05
N GLN A 53 23.60 -14.85 40.82
CA GLN A 53 24.20 -14.85 39.48
C GLN A 53 23.48 -15.80 38.52
N LEU A 54 23.16 -17.03 38.96
CA LEU A 54 22.39 -17.97 38.14
C LEU A 54 20.99 -17.44 37.83
N GLN A 55 20.34 -16.79 38.80
CA GLN A 55 19.02 -16.19 38.62
C GLN A 55 19.07 -14.98 37.68
N GLU A 56 20.11 -14.15 37.77
CA GLU A 56 20.39 -13.05 36.83
C GLU A 56 20.69 -13.59 35.43
N ASP A 57 21.50 -14.64 35.30
CA ASP A 57 21.80 -15.31 34.02
C ASP A 57 20.54 -15.91 33.38
N GLU A 58 19.66 -16.52 34.17
CA GLU A 58 18.37 -17.03 33.70
C GLU A 58 17.45 -15.91 33.25
N GLN A 59 17.38 -14.80 33.99
CA GLN A 59 16.60 -13.62 33.60
C GLN A 59 17.15 -12.99 32.32
N MET A 60 18.48 -12.87 32.18
CA MET A 60 19.12 -12.38 30.96
C MET A 60 18.80 -13.29 29.77
N ARG A 61 18.84 -14.61 29.94
CA ARG A 61 18.48 -15.56 28.87
C ARG A 61 17.02 -15.41 28.44
N GLN A 62 16.10 -15.26 29.39
CA GLN A 62 14.69 -15.03 29.09
C GLN A 62 14.49 -13.71 28.35
N TRP A 63 15.23 -12.66 28.75
CA TRP A 63 15.18 -11.37 28.09
C TRP A 63 15.68 -11.44 26.64
N VAL A 64 16.82 -12.10 26.40
CA VAL A 64 17.35 -12.32 25.04
C VAL A 64 16.39 -13.14 24.19
N ALA A 65 15.80 -14.21 24.75
CA ALA A 65 14.81 -14.99 24.02
C ALA A 65 13.56 -14.17 23.65
N GLN A 66 13.10 -13.29 24.54
CA GLN A 66 12.00 -12.37 24.23
C GLN A 66 12.39 -11.37 23.14
N GLU A 67 13.62 -10.84 23.17
CA GLU A 67 14.15 -9.96 22.14
C GLU A 67 14.22 -10.67 20.78
N ASP A 68 14.73 -11.89 20.71
CA ASP A 68 14.80 -12.69 19.48
C ASP A 68 13.41 -12.91 18.87
N THR A 69 12.40 -13.23 19.69
CA THR A 69 11.01 -13.37 19.20
C THR A 69 10.42 -12.06 18.70
N PHE A 70 10.85 -10.92 19.27
CA PHE A 70 10.42 -9.60 18.83
C PHE A 70 11.09 -9.22 17.50
N VAL A 71 12.40 -9.46 17.37
CA VAL A 71 13.15 -9.27 16.13
C VAL A 71 12.55 -10.11 15.01
N LEU A 72 12.21 -11.37 15.27
CA LEU A 72 11.54 -12.23 14.30
C LEU A 72 10.20 -11.65 13.82
N ARG A 73 9.36 -11.19 14.76
CA ARG A 73 8.07 -10.56 14.45
C ARG A 73 8.24 -9.28 13.63
N GLN A 74 9.19 -8.43 14.01
CA GLN A 74 9.51 -7.22 13.24
C GLN A 74 10.02 -7.55 11.83
N ALA A 75 10.88 -8.56 11.69
CA ALA A 75 11.39 -8.98 10.39
C ALA A 75 10.27 -9.47 9.47
N LYS A 76 9.35 -10.31 9.98
CA LYS A 76 8.15 -10.78 9.26
C LYS A 76 7.25 -9.60 8.84
N LYS A 77 6.94 -8.66 9.75
CA LYS A 77 6.11 -7.47 9.44
C LYS A 77 6.77 -6.53 8.44
N LYS A 78 8.09 -6.34 8.54
CA LYS A 78 8.83 -5.48 7.61
C LYS A 78 8.87 -6.06 6.19
N ALA A 79 9.02 -7.37 6.07
CA ALA A 79 8.97 -8.06 4.79
C ALA A 79 7.60 -7.87 4.11
N GLU A 80 6.52 -8.02 4.87
CA GLU A 80 5.16 -7.80 4.40
C GLU A 80 4.94 -6.39 3.84
N ILE A 81 5.36 -5.37 4.58
CA ILE A 81 5.22 -3.97 4.14
C ILE A 81 5.98 -3.74 2.83
N ARG A 82 7.20 -4.27 2.71
CA ARG A 82 8.00 -4.11 1.48
C ARG A 82 7.38 -4.80 0.27
N VAL A 83 6.75 -5.96 0.46
CA VAL A 83 5.99 -6.65 -0.59
C VAL A 83 4.82 -5.80 -1.05
N LYS A 84 4.04 -5.24 -0.12
CA LYS A 84 2.94 -4.33 -0.43
C LYS A 84 3.40 -3.05 -1.15
N GLU A 85 4.56 -2.52 -0.80
CA GLU A 85 5.14 -1.32 -1.41
C GLU A 85 5.85 -1.57 -2.75
N GLY A 86 5.97 -2.83 -3.20
CA GLY A 86 6.66 -3.19 -4.45
C GLY A 86 8.19 -3.08 -4.38
N ARG A 87 8.77 -2.99 -3.18
CA ARG A 87 10.23 -2.92 -2.93
C ARG A 87 10.75 -4.20 -2.24
N ALA A 88 10.14 -5.33 -2.55
CA ALA A 88 10.43 -6.61 -1.93
C ALA A 88 11.85 -7.10 -2.22
N LYS A 89 12.55 -7.56 -1.19
CA LYS A 89 13.76 -8.38 -1.32
C LYS A 89 13.38 -9.85 -1.57
N PRO A 90 14.30 -10.68 -2.10
CA PRO A 90 14.08 -12.11 -2.28
C PRO A 90 13.65 -12.82 -0.99
N ILE A 91 14.27 -12.47 0.14
CA ILE A 91 13.89 -13.00 1.46
C ILE A 91 12.46 -12.63 1.85
N ASP A 92 12.00 -11.44 1.47
CA ASP A 92 10.66 -10.97 1.84
C ASP A 92 9.59 -11.85 1.18
N TRP A 93 9.76 -12.27 -0.08
CA TRP A 93 8.87 -13.22 -0.74
C TRP A 93 8.82 -14.59 -0.07
N LEU A 94 9.97 -15.09 0.40
CA LEU A 94 10.03 -16.35 1.14
C LEU A 94 9.34 -16.26 2.51
N THR A 95 9.48 -15.13 3.21
CA THR A 95 8.78 -14.90 4.48
C THR A 95 7.28 -14.73 4.30
N VAL A 96 6.83 -14.09 3.21
CA VAL A 96 5.40 -13.96 2.89
C VAL A 96 4.79 -15.32 2.57
N THR A 97 5.51 -16.19 1.86
CA THR A 97 5.04 -17.56 1.63
C THR A 97 4.91 -18.34 2.95
N LEU A 98 5.88 -18.18 3.86
CA LEU A 98 5.81 -18.79 5.19
C LEU A 98 4.60 -18.30 5.99
N ARG A 99 4.22 -17.02 5.88
CA ARG A 99 3.04 -16.46 6.55
C ARG A 99 1.75 -17.20 6.20
N VAL A 100 1.61 -17.66 4.97
CA VAL A 100 0.42 -18.40 4.53
C VAL A 100 0.48 -19.87 4.96
N ILE A 101 1.68 -20.39 5.22
CA ILE A 101 1.90 -21.77 5.69
C ILE A 101 1.74 -21.88 7.20
N ASP A 102 2.14 -20.85 7.97
CA ASP A 102 2.28 -20.91 9.43
C ASP A 102 0.92 -21.15 10.14
N PRO A 103 0.70 -22.34 10.71
CA PRO A 103 -0.56 -22.68 11.40
C PRO A 103 -0.69 -22.02 12.78
N THR A 104 0.42 -21.50 13.34
CA THR A 104 0.45 -20.89 14.68
C THR A 104 0.12 -19.39 14.67
N ARG A 105 -0.25 -18.87 13.50
CA ARG A 105 -0.55 -17.46 13.28
C ARG A 105 -1.82 -17.02 14.02
N ASN A 106 -1.75 -15.85 14.64
CA ASN A 106 -2.92 -15.15 15.15
C ASN A 106 -3.44 -14.19 14.06
N PRO A 107 -4.55 -14.50 13.38
CA PRO A 107 -5.10 -13.66 12.30
C PRO A 107 -5.53 -12.25 12.75
N LEU A 108 -5.55 -12.00 14.07
CA LEU A 108 -5.86 -10.70 14.66
C LEU A 108 -4.66 -9.73 14.70
N ASP A 109 -3.43 -10.23 14.51
CA ASP A 109 -2.20 -9.40 14.58
C ASP A 109 -1.81 -8.82 13.20
N ASP A 110 -2.62 -9.10 12.18
CA ASP A 110 -2.35 -8.79 10.79
C ASP A 110 -3.11 -7.55 10.32
N GLU A 111 -2.39 -6.44 10.17
CA GLU A 111 -2.95 -5.18 9.65
C GLU A 111 -3.24 -5.23 8.13
N ILE A 112 -2.66 -6.19 7.41
CA ILE A 112 -2.79 -6.33 5.95
C ILE A 112 -3.44 -7.68 5.63
N PRO A 113 -4.57 -7.69 4.89
CA PRO A 113 -5.24 -8.93 4.55
C PRO A 113 -4.42 -9.74 3.54
N ASP A 114 -4.40 -11.06 3.69
CA ASP A 114 -3.80 -12.02 2.74
C ASP A 114 -4.32 -11.79 1.31
N SER A 115 -5.56 -11.26 1.22
CA SER A 115 -6.12 -10.32 0.22
C SER A 115 -5.16 -9.72 -0.81
N GLU A 116 -4.24 -8.95 -0.26
CA GLU A 116 -3.46 -7.90 -0.92
C GLU A 116 -2.03 -8.32 -1.22
N LEU A 117 -1.57 -9.46 -0.67
CA LEU A 117 -0.21 -9.93 -0.90
C LEU A 117 -0.13 -10.81 -2.14
N ASP A 118 0.85 -10.50 -2.97
CA ASP A 118 1.22 -11.36 -4.08
C ASP A 118 2.01 -12.57 -3.59
N LEU A 119 1.58 -13.76 -3.99
CA LEU A 119 2.30 -14.99 -3.73
C LEU A 119 3.11 -15.34 -4.97
N VAL A 120 4.43 -15.31 -4.81
CA VAL A 120 5.37 -15.76 -5.83
C VAL A 120 5.74 -17.22 -5.56
N ASP A 121 5.96 -17.99 -6.61
CA ASP A 121 6.49 -19.35 -6.47
C ASP A 121 7.86 -19.28 -5.76
N PRO A 122 8.04 -19.94 -4.61
CA PRO A 122 9.32 -19.97 -3.91
C PRO A 122 10.49 -20.42 -4.79
N GLU A 123 10.29 -21.34 -5.75
CA GLU A 123 11.36 -21.72 -6.68
C GLU A 123 11.71 -20.59 -7.66
N GLY A 124 10.70 -19.82 -8.10
CA GLY A 124 10.86 -18.67 -8.98
C GLY A 124 11.60 -17.50 -8.32
N VAL A 125 11.53 -17.36 -6.99
CA VAL A 125 12.34 -16.35 -6.25
C VAL A 125 13.84 -16.61 -6.43
N PHE A 126 14.24 -17.88 -6.54
CA PHE A 126 15.64 -18.25 -6.76
C PHE A 126 16.09 -18.10 -8.23
N GLU A 127 15.15 -17.87 -9.17
CA GLU A 127 15.42 -17.66 -10.60
C GLU A 127 15.84 -16.21 -10.88
N GLY A 128 17.03 -16.03 -11.46
CA GLY A 128 17.53 -14.71 -11.87
C GLY A 128 18.38 -13.96 -10.84
N LEU A 129 18.64 -14.52 -9.66
CA LEU A 129 19.54 -13.94 -8.65
C LEU A 129 21.02 -14.09 -9.03
N SER A 130 21.83 -13.06 -8.74
CA SER A 130 23.28 -13.13 -8.87
C SER A 130 23.93 -13.92 -7.72
N VAL A 131 25.19 -14.34 -7.90
CA VAL A 131 25.95 -15.09 -6.86
C VAL A 131 26.06 -14.30 -5.55
N SER A 132 26.29 -12.99 -5.61
CA SER A 132 26.35 -12.12 -4.42
C SER A 132 25.01 -12.00 -3.70
N GLN A 133 23.90 -11.94 -4.47
CA GLN A 133 22.55 -11.92 -3.91
C GLN A 133 22.19 -13.26 -3.26
N LEU A 134 22.62 -14.39 -3.85
CA LEU A 134 22.42 -15.72 -3.26
C LEU A 134 23.19 -15.86 -1.93
N MET A 135 24.41 -15.34 -1.82
CA MET A 135 25.15 -15.33 -0.53
C MET A 135 24.45 -14.48 0.53
N SER A 136 23.97 -13.28 0.16
CA SER A 136 23.20 -12.44 1.09
C SER A 136 21.92 -13.15 1.53
N LEU A 137 21.24 -13.84 0.60
CA LEU A 137 20.02 -14.58 0.90
C LEU A 137 20.28 -15.78 1.81
N GLU A 138 21.39 -16.49 1.62
CA GLU A 138 21.84 -17.58 2.50
C GLU A 138 22.05 -17.06 3.93
N GLN A 139 22.75 -15.93 4.08
CA GLN A 139 22.94 -15.30 5.39
C GLN A 139 21.61 -14.86 6.02
N ASP A 140 20.73 -14.25 5.23
CA ASP A 140 19.39 -13.86 5.70
C ASP A 140 18.61 -15.10 6.17
N ILE A 141 18.57 -16.19 5.40
CA ILE A 141 17.91 -17.46 5.77
C ILE A 141 18.50 -18.03 7.07
N ASP A 142 19.82 -17.97 7.24
CA ASP A 142 20.48 -18.44 8.46
C ASP A 142 20.11 -17.59 9.69
N THR A 143 19.86 -16.29 9.53
CA THR A 143 19.31 -15.47 10.62
C THR A 143 17.89 -15.91 10.98
N PHE A 144 17.03 -16.18 10.00
CA PHE A 144 15.69 -16.71 10.25
C PHE A 144 15.72 -18.10 10.91
N LEU A 145 16.66 -18.98 10.52
CA LEU A 145 16.84 -20.29 11.17
C LEU A 145 17.22 -20.20 12.66
N LYS A 146 18.00 -19.19 13.04
CA LYS A 146 18.39 -18.96 14.44
C LYS A 146 17.26 -18.39 15.28
N LEU A 147 16.47 -17.50 14.68
CA LEU A 147 15.38 -16.80 15.37
C LEU A 147 14.09 -17.63 15.46
N GLU A 148 13.86 -18.55 14.52
CA GLU A 148 12.60 -19.31 14.42
C GLU A 148 12.48 -20.37 15.52
N THR A 149 11.39 -20.33 16.28
CA THR A 149 11.11 -21.28 17.38
C THR A 149 10.32 -22.50 16.91
N ASN A 150 9.49 -22.36 15.87
CA ASN A 150 8.60 -23.42 15.39
C ASN A 150 9.33 -24.46 14.53
N PRO A 151 9.12 -25.77 14.78
CA PRO A 151 9.82 -26.82 14.04
C PRO A 151 9.45 -26.89 12.56
N ASP A 152 8.19 -26.65 12.19
CA ASP A 152 7.72 -26.68 10.81
C ASP A 152 8.30 -25.51 9.99
N ASN A 153 8.34 -24.32 10.60
CA ASN A 153 8.94 -23.12 10.01
C ASN A 153 10.46 -23.29 9.86
N GLN A 154 11.14 -23.87 10.85
CA GLN A 154 12.55 -24.23 10.74
C GLN A 154 12.79 -25.21 9.59
N GLU A 155 11.91 -26.20 9.41
CA GLU A 155 12.03 -27.15 8.31
C GLU A 155 11.87 -26.47 6.96
N TYR A 156 10.92 -25.54 6.83
CA TYR A 156 10.78 -24.69 5.64
C TYR A 156 12.09 -23.94 5.35
N TRP A 157 12.65 -23.23 6.32
CA TRP A 157 13.91 -22.49 6.13
C TRP A 157 15.09 -23.42 5.82
N LYS A 158 15.15 -24.62 6.39
CA LYS A 158 16.16 -25.65 6.03
C LYS A 158 16.01 -26.07 4.58
N THR A 159 14.78 -26.27 4.09
CA THR A 159 14.57 -26.60 2.66
C THR A 159 14.99 -25.45 1.75
N MET A 160 14.73 -24.19 2.13
CA MET A 160 15.18 -23.01 1.38
C MET A 160 16.70 -22.92 1.33
N ASN A 161 17.38 -23.18 2.45
CA ASN A 161 18.83 -23.15 2.52
C ASN A 161 19.45 -24.22 1.59
N VAL A 162 18.91 -25.45 1.58
CA VAL A 162 19.36 -26.51 0.66
C VAL A 162 19.25 -26.09 -0.81
N ILE A 163 18.14 -25.44 -1.19
CA ILE A 163 17.92 -24.97 -2.57
C ILE A 163 18.87 -23.80 -2.90
N CYS A 164 19.05 -22.86 -1.97
CA CYS A 164 19.96 -21.72 -2.13
C CYS A 164 21.41 -22.19 -2.32
N ARG A 165 21.86 -23.16 -1.52
CA ARG A 165 23.20 -23.72 -1.60
C ARG A 165 23.45 -24.49 -2.89
N ASP A 166 22.49 -25.28 -3.37
CA ASP A 166 22.57 -25.95 -4.69
C ASP A 166 22.67 -24.93 -5.83
N ARG A 167 21.87 -23.86 -5.79
CA ARG A 167 21.93 -22.76 -6.77
C ARG A 167 23.29 -22.08 -6.77
N ARG A 168 23.84 -21.77 -5.60
CA ARG A 168 25.17 -21.17 -5.47
C ARG A 168 26.25 -22.09 -6.03
N GLN A 169 26.24 -23.36 -5.64
CA GLN A 169 27.20 -24.35 -6.12
C GLN A 169 27.16 -24.47 -7.65
N ARG A 170 25.96 -24.49 -8.25
CA ARG A 170 25.80 -24.52 -9.71
C ARG A 170 26.34 -23.25 -10.38
N ALA A 171 26.13 -22.08 -9.79
CA ALA A 171 26.63 -20.82 -10.34
C ALA A 171 28.16 -20.67 -10.20
N GLU A 172 28.75 -21.23 -9.14
CA GLU A 172 30.20 -21.26 -8.92
C GLU A 172 30.90 -22.34 -9.78
N SER A 173 30.23 -23.47 -10.06
CA SER A 173 30.74 -24.60 -10.84
C SER A 173 30.91 -24.36 -12.35
N THR A 174 30.91 -23.10 -12.81
CA THR A 174 31.11 -22.74 -14.22
C THR A 174 32.58 -22.89 -14.67
N ALA A 175 33.36 -23.73 -14.00
CA ALA A 175 34.75 -24.05 -14.29
C ALA A 175 34.86 -25.24 -15.28
N PRO A 176 35.91 -25.30 -16.13
CA PRO A 176 35.96 -26.23 -17.27
C PRO A 176 35.97 -27.74 -16.95
N GLU A 177 36.27 -28.16 -15.71
CA GLU A 177 36.33 -29.59 -15.34
C GLU A 177 34.94 -30.25 -15.17
N ASP A 178 33.86 -29.48 -14.94
CA ASP A 178 32.52 -30.02 -14.65
C ASP A 178 31.63 -30.22 -15.90
N ARG A 179 32.11 -29.89 -17.11
CA ARG A 179 31.33 -30.06 -18.36
C ARG A 179 31.00 -31.53 -18.67
N ALA A 180 31.87 -32.47 -18.29
CA ALA A 180 31.60 -33.90 -18.47
C ALA A 180 30.48 -34.39 -17.53
N VAL A 181 30.49 -33.91 -16.28
CA VAL A 181 29.49 -34.20 -15.24
C VAL A 181 28.12 -33.57 -15.58
N SER A 182 28.12 -32.45 -16.29
CA SER A 182 26.90 -31.76 -16.76
C SER A 182 26.01 -32.63 -17.66
N SER A 183 26.61 -33.51 -18.48
CA SER A 183 25.84 -34.42 -19.37
C SER A 183 25.02 -35.43 -18.56
N VAL A 184 25.63 -36.04 -17.56
CA VAL A 184 24.99 -37.00 -16.65
C VAL A 184 24.02 -36.28 -15.71
N ALA A 185 24.34 -35.06 -15.28
CA ALA A 185 23.45 -34.24 -14.47
C ALA A 185 22.13 -33.93 -15.19
N ALA A 186 22.13 -33.72 -16.52
CA ALA A 186 20.92 -33.51 -17.29
C ALA A 186 20.01 -34.75 -17.30
N ASP A 187 20.58 -35.94 -17.48
CA ASP A 187 19.85 -37.21 -17.44
C ASP A 187 19.29 -37.50 -16.05
N ILE A 188 20.10 -37.25 -15.00
CA ILE A 188 19.66 -37.33 -13.60
C ILE A 188 18.48 -36.37 -13.36
N ASN A 189 18.54 -35.12 -13.82
CA ASN A 189 17.46 -34.17 -13.66
C ASN A 189 16.18 -34.60 -14.40
N ARG A 190 16.29 -35.22 -15.58
CA ARG A 190 15.15 -35.77 -16.32
C ARG A 190 14.48 -36.95 -15.58
N ILE A 191 15.28 -37.76 -14.89
CA ILE A 191 14.77 -38.90 -14.10
C ILE A 191 14.14 -38.43 -12.79
N LEU A 192 14.68 -37.39 -12.15
CA LEU A 192 14.22 -36.92 -10.84
C LEU A 192 13.10 -35.88 -10.90
N SER A 193 12.94 -35.14 -12.00
CA SER A 193 11.96 -34.05 -12.09
C SER A 193 10.49 -34.48 -12.01
N PRO A 194 10.02 -35.59 -12.62
CA PRO A 194 8.61 -35.97 -12.56
C PRO A 194 8.24 -36.74 -11.29
N LYS A 195 9.22 -37.10 -10.45
CA LYS A 195 9.01 -38.02 -9.33
C LYS A 195 8.40 -37.34 -8.12
N SER A 196 7.53 -38.05 -7.42
CA SER A 196 6.91 -37.58 -6.18
C SER A 196 7.89 -37.60 -5.00
N TYR A 197 7.58 -36.86 -3.92
CA TYR A 197 8.40 -36.86 -2.70
C TYR A 197 8.58 -38.26 -2.11
N GLU A 198 7.54 -39.09 -2.16
CA GLU A 198 7.55 -40.45 -1.63
C GLU A 198 8.45 -41.35 -2.47
N GLU A 199 8.35 -41.27 -3.80
CA GLU A 199 9.26 -41.97 -4.72
C GLU A 199 10.71 -41.53 -4.51
N LEU A 200 10.98 -40.23 -4.36
CA LEU A 200 12.33 -39.72 -4.08
C LEU A 200 12.87 -40.23 -2.75
N ALA A 201 12.03 -40.35 -1.72
CA ALA A 201 12.42 -40.93 -0.43
C ALA A 201 12.76 -42.42 -0.54
N THR A 202 12.00 -43.20 -1.32
CA THR A 202 12.33 -44.61 -1.56
C THR A 202 13.64 -44.78 -2.33
N LEU A 203 13.88 -43.93 -3.32
CA LEU A 203 15.14 -43.91 -4.09
C LEU A 203 16.33 -43.55 -3.20
N GLU A 204 16.18 -42.61 -2.26
CA GLU A 204 17.22 -42.28 -1.29
C GLU A 204 17.66 -43.50 -0.47
N VAL A 205 16.70 -44.28 0.01
CA VAL A 205 16.99 -45.50 0.79
C VAL A 205 17.68 -46.55 -0.08
N GLN A 206 17.24 -46.72 -1.33
CA GLN A 206 17.85 -47.66 -2.27
C GLN A 206 19.29 -47.25 -2.62
N ILE A 207 19.54 -45.97 -2.87
CA ILE A 207 20.86 -45.41 -3.19
C ILE A 207 21.80 -45.55 -2.00
N ARG A 208 21.37 -45.18 -0.79
CA ARG A 208 22.17 -45.36 0.43
C ARG A 208 22.49 -46.82 0.69
N ARG A 209 21.55 -47.73 0.43
CA ARG A 209 21.79 -49.18 0.54
C ARG A 209 22.85 -49.64 -0.49
N LYS A 210 22.78 -49.13 -1.72
CA LYS A 210 23.74 -49.43 -2.78
C LYS A 210 25.14 -48.86 -2.52
N LEU A 211 25.24 -47.69 -1.89
CA LEU A 211 26.52 -47.11 -1.46
C LEU A 211 27.14 -47.89 -0.28
N ASN A 212 26.31 -48.45 0.60
CA ASN A 212 26.74 -49.26 1.74
C ASN A 212 27.10 -50.70 1.35
N SER A 213 26.50 -51.25 0.30
CA SER A 213 26.99 -52.50 -0.29
C SER A 213 28.32 -52.20 -0.97
N LYS A 214 29.40 -52.82 -0.51
CA LYS A 214 30.75 -52.72 -1.11
C LYS A 214 30.82 -53.38 -2.51
N GLU A 215 29.83 -53.14 -3.35
CA GLU A 215 29.85 -53.49 -4.77
C GLU A 215 30.80 -52.51 -5.50
N PRO A 216 31.54 -52.95 -6.54
CA PRO A 216 32.36 -52.06 -7.36
C PRO A 216 31.43 -51.21 -8.23
N VAL A 217 31.04 -50.06 -7.69
CA VAL A 217 30.15 -49.10 -8.34
C VAL A 217 30.84 -47.74 -8.37
N ASP A 218 30.52 -46.92 -9.38
CA ASP A 218 30.98 -45.54 -9.51
C ASP A 218 30.48 -44.69 -8.33
N THR A 219 31.31 -44.57 -7.30
CA THR A 219 30.98 -43.83 -6.07
C THR A 219 30.66 -42.38 -6.35
N ASP A 220 31.34 -41.76 -7.30
CA ASP A 220 31.21 -40.34 -7.62
C ASP A 220 29.86 -40.06 -8.27
N TYR A 221 29.42 -40.93 -9.18
CA TYR A 221 28.08 -40.86 -9.76
C TYR A 221 26.98 -40.98 -8.70
N TRP A 222 27.06 -41.97 -7.79
CA TRP A 222 26.02 -42.16 -6.77
C TRP A 222 26.04 -41.08 -5.69
N GLU A 223 27.20 -40.51 -5.39
CA GLU A 223 27.30 -39.33 -4.51
C GLU A 223 26.69 -38.09 -5.14
N GLN A 224 26.92 -37.85 -6.43
CA GLN A 224 26.28 -36.76 -7.17
C GLN A 224 24.76 -36.98 -7.29
N LEU A 225 24.33 -38.22 -7.52
CA LEU A 225 22.92 -38.58 -7.53
C LEU A 225 22.28 -38.35 -6.14
N LEU A 226 22.97 -38.68 -5.06
CA LEU A 226 22.49 -38.43 -3.70
C LEU A 226 22.37 -36.93 -3.41
N LYS A 227 23.40 -36.14 -3.77
CA LYS A 227 23.38 -34.67 -3.63
C LYS A 227 22.20 -34.08 -4.41
N SER A 228 22.05 -34.41 -5.69
CA SER A 228 20.93 -33.94 -6.51
C SER A 228 19.57 -34.43 -5.99
N LEU A 229 19.47 -35.65 -5.47
CA LEU A 229 18.25 -36.17 -4.86
C LEU A 229 17.84 -35.38 -3.63
N THR A 230 18.77 -35.01 -2.75
CA THR A 230 18.43 -34.18 -1.56
C THR A 230 17.82 -32.84 -1.96
N VAL A 231 18.33 -32.23 -3.04
CA VAL A 231 17.79 -30.99 -3.61
C VAL A 231 16.41 -31.22 -4.22
N TRP A 232 16.23 -32.25 -5.05
CA TRP A 232 14.94 -32.57 -5.65
C TRP A 232 13.89 -32.95 -4.61
N LYS A 233 14.29 -33.59 -3.51
CA LYS A 233 13.43 -33.90 -2.36
C LYS A 233 13.00 -32.63 -1.64
N ALA A 234 13.92 -31.67 -1.42
CA ALA A 234 13.60 -30.36 -0.85
C ALA A 234 12.62 -29.58 -1.76
N ARG A 235 12.89 -29.55 -3.07
CA ARG A 235 12.01 -28.96 -4.10
C ARG A 235 10.63 -29.61 -4.13
N ALA A 236 10.55 -30.94 -4.15
CA ALA A 236 9.28 -31.66 -4.14
C ALA A 236 8.47 -31.41 -2.86
N LYS A 237 9.14 -31.35 -1.70
CA LYS A 237 8.49 -31.00 -0.43
C LYS A 237 7.94 -29.57 -0.46
N LEU A 238 8.74 -28.62 -0.95
CA LEU A 238 8.32 -27.23 -1.11
C LEU A 238 7.13 -27.10 -2.05
N ARG A 239 7.17 -27.73 -3.23
CA ARG A 239 6.06 -27.77 -4.17
C ARG A 239 4.80 -28.34 -3.55
N ARG A 240 4.89 -29.41 -2.75
CA ARG A 240 3.73 -29.99 -2.05
C ARG A 240 3.09 -29.00 -1.08
N VAL A 241 3.90 -28.33 -0.26
CA VAL A 241 3.41 -27.34 0.72
C VAL A 241 2.82 -26.12 0.00
N TYR A 242 3.52 -25.59 -0.99
CA TYR A 242 3.07 -24.44 -1.77
C TYR A 242 1.79 -24.73 -2.57
N GLN A 243 1.65 -25.93 -3.15
CA GLN A 243 0.41 -26.34 -3.82
C GLN A 243 -0.78 -26.42 -2.86
N ALA A 244 -0.58 -26.88 -1.62
CA ALA A 244 -1.64 -26.90 -0.62
C ALA A 244 -2.08 -25.47 -0.25
N VAL A 245 -1.12 -24.56 -0.09
CA VAL A 245 -1.36 -23.13 0.14
C VAL A 245 -2.13 -22.48 -1.00
N ILE A 246 -1.69 -22.67 -2.25
CA ILE A 246 -2.37 -22.12 -3.43
C ILE A 246 -3.80 -22.64 -3.50
N LYS A 247 -4.03 -23.94 -3.26
CA LYS A 247 -5.38 -24.51 -3.27
C LYS A 247 -6.28 -23.84 -2.24
N GLY A 248 -5.81 -23.68 -0.99
CA GLY A 248 -6.55 -22.97 0.05
C GLY A 248 -6.86 -21.52 -0.34
N ARG A 249 -5.89 -20.81 -0.93
CA ARG A 249 -6.07 -19.44 -1.39
C ARG A 249 -7.07 -19.33 -2.55
N VAL A 250 -7.02 -20.26 -3.49
CA VAL A 250 -7.99 -20.34 -4.60
C VAL A 250 -9.39 -20.63 -4.07
N GLU A 251 -9.53 -21.48 -3.05
CA GLU A 251 -10.81 -21.73 -2.38
C GLU A 251 -11.35 -20.49 -1.67
N GLU A 252 -10.49 -19.73 -0.99
CA GLU A 252 -10.85 -18.46 -0.36
C GLU A 252 -11.30 -17.43 -1.40
N LEU A 253 -10.54 -17.26 -2.49
CA LEU A 253 -10.90 -16.36 -3.58
C LEU A 253 -12.22 -16.78 -4.25
N ARG A 254 -12.44 -18.09 -4.42
CA ARG A 254 -13.72 -18.62 -4.92
C ARG A 254 -14.87 -18.31 -3.97
N LYS A 255 -14.64 -18.38 -2.65
CA LYS A 255 -15.65 -18.01 -1.64
C LYS A 255 -15.97 -16.51 -1.73
N GLN A 256 -14.96 -15.66 -1.79
CA GLN A 256 -15.14 -14.21 -1.99
C GLN A 256 -15.92 -13.91 -3.27
N GLN A 257 -15.58 -14.56 -4.39
CA GLN A 257 -16.31 -14.43 -5.66
C GLN A 257 -17.78 -14.85 -5.54
N ARG A 258 -18.09 -15.91 -4.79
CA ARG A 258 -19.49 -16.32 -4.54
C ARG A 258 -20.25 -15.28 -3.73
N GLU A 259 -19.64 -14.75 -2.67
CA GLU A 259 -20.25 -13.72 -1.82
C GLU A 259 -20.50 -12.41 -2.61
N GLU A 260 -19.53 -12.00 -3.43
CA GLU A 260 -19.69 -10.86 -4.35
C GLU A 260 -20.79 -11.11 -5.38
N ALA A 261 -20.84 -12.30 -5.98
CA ALA A 261 -21.89 -12.67 -6.94
C ALA A 261 -23.28 -12.62 -6.30
N VAL A 262 -23.43 -13.11 -5.06
CA VAL A 262 -24.68 -13.01 -4.29
C VAL A 262 -25.02 -11.56 -3.98
N ASN A 263 -24.04 -10.73 -3.60
CA ASN A 263 -24.27 -9.30 -3.36
C ASN A 263 -24.70 -8.55 -4.63
N VAL A 264 -24.10 -8.87 -5.78
CA VAL A 264 -24.51 -8.32 -7.08
C VAL A 264 -25.90 -8.80 -7.45
N GLN A 265 -26.20 -10.09 -7.26
CA GLN A 265 -27.53 -10.64 -7.47
C GLN A 265 -28.58 -9.91 -6.62
N ASN A 266 -28.32 -9.71 -5.33
CA ASN A 266 -29.23 -8.98 -4.44
C ASN A 266 -29.43 -7.51 -4.84
N LYS A 267 -28.39 -6.87 -5.40
CA LYS A 267 -28.50 -5.49 -5.93
C LYS A 267 -29.25 -5.42 -7.26
N LEU A 268 -29.16 -6.46 -8.07
CA LEU A 268 -29.84 -6.55 -9.37
C LEU A 268 -31.27 -7.08 -9.26
N ALA A 269 -31.60 -7.86 -8.23
CA ALA A 269 -32.94 -8.42 -8.04
C ALA A 269 -34.08 -7.38 -8.00
N PRO A 270 -33.89 -6.15 -7.44
CA PRO A 270 -34.90 -5.09 -7.52
C PRO A 270 -35.01 -4.43 -8.90
N LEU A 271 -33.97 -4.53 -9.74
CA LEU A 271 -33.91 -3.91 -11.07
C LEU A 271 -34.33 -4.87 -12.19
N ALA A 272 -34.13 -6.16 -11.97
CA ALA A 272 -34.54 -7.25 -12.85
C ALA A 272 -35.01 -8.41 -11.97
N PRO A 273 -36.26 -8.37 -11.49
CA PRO A 273 -36.84 -9.50 -10.79
C PRO A 273 -36.90 -10.69 -11.75
N TYR A 274 -36.05 -11.68 -11.50
CA TYR A 274 -36.11 -12.96 -12.19
C TYR A 274 -37.27 -13.74 -11.57
N GLU A 275 -38.47 -13.59 -12.13
CA GLU A 275 -39.52 -14.59 -11.94
C GLU A 275 -39.03 -15.87 -12.60
N GLY A 276 -38.79 -16.89 -11.76
CA GLY A 276 -38.23 -18.15 -12.20
C GLY A 276 -38.98 -18.71 -13.40
N ALA A 277 -38.23 -19.23 -14.37
CA ALA A 277 -38.75 -20.02 -15.47
C ALA A 277 -39.73 -21.09 -14.95
N GLY A 278 -41.01 -20.76 -15.02
CA GLY A 278 -42.13 -21.58 -14.61
C GLY A 278 -43.31 -21.17 -15.46
N THR A 279 -43.23 -21.45 -16.77
CA THR A 279 -44.38 -21.65 -17.66
C THR A 279 -45.66 -20.91 -17.26
N THR A 280 -45.64 -19.59 -17.32
CA THR A 280 -46.84 -18.75 -17.39
C THR A 280 -46.68 -17.93 -18.65
N GLY A 281 -47.61 -18.12 -19.58
CA GLY A 281 -47.64 -17.34 -20.81
C GLY A 281 -47.61 -15.85 -20.45
N MET A 282 -46.80 -15.09 -21.18
CA MET A 282 -46.75 -13.62 -21.07
C MET A 282 -48.17 -13.08 -20.96
N SER A 283 -48.41 -12.25 -19.94
CA SER A 283 -49.69 -11.56 -19.85
C SER A 283 -49.83 -10.63 -21.06
N PRO A 284 -51.05 -10.41 -21.60
CA PRO A 284 -51.26 -9.51 -22.74
C PRO A 284 -50.73 -8.08 -22.46
N GLU A 285 -50.74 -7.67 -21.19
CA GLU A 285 -50.27 -6.37 -20.72
C GLU A 285 -48.73 -6.24 -20.83
N GLU A 286 -47.98 -7.30 -20.54
CA GLU A 286 -46.52 -7.32 -20.71
C GLU A 286 -46.12 -7.31 -22.19
N GLU A 287 -46.87 -8.01 -23.06
CA GLU A 287 -46.65 -7.95 -24.52
C GLU A 287 -46.90 -6.55 -25.09
N GLU A 288 -47.93 -5.85 -24.64
CA GLU A 288 -48.19 -4.46 -25.05
C GLU A 288 -47.09 -3.51 -24.55
N THR A 289 -46.64 -3.67 -23.30
CA THR A 289 -45.57 -2.83 -22.73
C THR A 289 -44.23 -3.05 -23.45
N ILE A 290 -43.90 -4.29 -23.83
CA ILE A 290 -42.69 -4.60 -24.61
C ILE A 290 -42.79 -4.00 -26.02
N ARG A 291 -43.97 -4.05 -26.65
CA ARG A 291 -44.20 -3.44 -27.97
C ARG A 291 -44.12 -1.92 -27.95
N GLU A 292 -44.48 -1.25 -26.85
CA GLU A 292 -44.32 0.20 -26.69
C GLU A 292 -42.84 0.62 -26.54
N LEU A 293 -41.98 -0.28 -26.05
CA LEU A 293 -40.54 -0.02 -25.90
C LEU A 293 -39.74 -0.29 -27.18
N ASP A 294 -40.29 -1.07 -28.11
CA ASP A 294 -39.70 -1.25 -29.44
C ASP A 294 -39.87 0.05 -30.25
N PRO A 295 -38.80 0.55 -30.88
CA PRO A 295 -38.90 1.77 -31.67
C PRO A 295 -39.89 1.58 -32.80
N GLU A 296 -40.82 2.53 -32.96
CA GLU A 296 -41.79 2.50 -34.05
C GLU A 296 -41.05 2.31 -35.39
N PRO A 297 -41.56 1.47 -36.31
CA PRO A 297 -40.92 1.22 -37.58
C PRO A 297 -40.91 2.52 -38.42
N LEU A 298 -39.78 3.22 -38.40
CA LEU A 298 -39.57 4.44 -39.16
C LEU A 298 -39.10 4.09 -40.58
N LEU A 299 -39.73 4.70 -41.58
CA LEU A 299 -39.37 4.55 -42.99
C LEU A 299 -37.93 5.03 -43.31
N GLN A 300 -37.34 5.84 -42.42
CA GLN A 300 -35.95 6.29 -42.47
C GLN A 300 -35.33 6.31 -41.06
N LEU A 301 -34.15 5.69 -40.93
CA LEU A 301 -33.33 5.72 -39.71
C LEU A 301 -32.95 7.17 -39.34
N GLN A 302 -33.05 7.51 -38.05
CA GLN A 302 -32.58 8.80 -37.56
C GLN A 302 -31.07 8.94 -37.76
N SER A 303 -30.57 10.17 -37.86
CA SER A 303 -29.14 10.44 -38.08
C SER A 303 -28.23 9.88 -36.98
N GLN A 304 -28.77 9.67 -35.78
CA GLN A 304 -28.05 9.07 -34.65
C GLN A 304 -27.86 7.56 -34.85
N ASP A 305 -28.92 6.85 -35.27
CA ASP A 305 -28.93 5.39 -35.43
C ASP A 305 -28.17 4.90 -36.66
N LYS A 306 -27.96 5.77 -37.66
CA LYS A 306 -27.11 5.46 -38.84
C LYS A 306 -25.66 5.13 -38.47
N SER A 307 -25.22 5.49 -37.26
CA SER A 307 -23.88 5.21 -36.76
C SER A 307 -23.74 3.85 -36.07
N LEU A 308 -24.86 3.17 -35.79
CA LEU A 308 -24.88 1.86 -35.13
C LEU A 308 -24.54 0.72 -36.11
N GLU A 309 -23.94 -0.34 -35.57
CA GLU A 309 -23.56 -1.51 -36.35
C GLU A 309 -24.82 -2.29 -36.78
N ILE A 310 -25.04 -2.40 -38.09
CA ILE A 310 -26.13 -3.19 -38.66
C ILE A 310 -25.74 -4.66 -38.60
N LEU A 311 -26.38 -5.43 -37.72
CA LEU A 311 -26.14 -6.86 -37.56
C LEU A 311 -27.32 -7.67 -38.10
N ASP A 312 -27.01 -8.73 -38.84
CA ASP A 312 -28.01 -9.72 -39.24
C ASP A 312 -28.40 -10.58 -38.03
N GLU A 313 -29.69 -10.76 -37.78
CA GLU A 313 -30.22 -11.46 -36.60
C GLU A 313 -29.66 -12.88 -36.47
N LYS A 314 -29.57 -13.60 -37.60
CA LYS A 314 -29.05 -14.97 -37.63
C LYS A 314 -27.57 -15.01 -37.25
N SER A 315 -26.79 -14.04 -37.76
CA SER A 315 -25.37 -13.91 -37.44
C SER A 315 -25.15 -13.59 -35.96
N PHE A 316 -25.99 -12.73 -35.39
CA PHE A 316 -25.95 -12.36 -33.97
C PHE A 316 -26.28 -13.55 -33.06
N LEU A 317 -27.39 -14.26 -33.33
CA LEU A 317 -27.77 -15.44 -32.56
C LEU A 317 -26.70 -16.54 -32.60
N SER A 318 -26.07 -16.75 -33.76
CA SER A 318 -24.95 -17.69 -33.90
C SER A 318 -23.73 -17.28 -33.06
N ARG A 319 -23.40 -15.99 -33.04
CA ARG A 319 -22.32 -15.43 -32.21
C ARG A 319 -22.62 -15.63 -30.72
N VAL A 320 -23.81 -15.26 -30.27
CA VAL A 320 -24.26 -15.44 -28.87
C VAL A 320 -24.22 -16.92 -28.46
N ALA A 321 -24.68 -17.83 -29.31
CA ALA A 321 -24.63 -19.27 -29.04
C ALA A 321 -23.18 -19.79 -28.93
N SER A 322 -22.28 -19.27 -29.78
CA SER A 322 -20.85 -19.62 -29.77
C SER A 322 -20.16 -19.08 -28.51
N ASP A 323 -20.46 -17.84 -28.12
CA ASP A 323 -19.95 -17.22 -26.91
C ASP A 323 -20.44 -17.95 -25.66
N ARG A 324 -21.71 -18.37 -25.62
CA ARG A 324 -22.25 -19.22 -24.55
C ARG A 324 -21.51 -20.55 -24.43
N LYS A 325 -21.25 -21.23 -25.55
CA LYS A 325 -20.47 -22.48 -25.56
C LYS A 325 -19.04 -22.25 -25.09
N LYS A 326 -18.41 -21.14 -25.50
CA LYS A 326 -17.06 -20.75 -25.06
C LYS A 326 -16.99 -20.51 -23.56
N ILE A 327 -17.96 -19.78 -23.00
CA ILE A 327 -18.04 -19.50 -21.55
C ILE A 327 -18.26 -20.80 -20.76
N LEU A 328 -19.15 -21.69 -21.20
CA LEU A 328 -19.39 -22.96 -20.54
C LEU A 328 -18.17 -23.87 -20.55
N LYS A 329 -17.40 -23.88 -21.65
CA LYS A 329 -16.19 -24.71 -21.79
C LYS A 329 -15.00 -24.15 -21.01
N MET A 330 -14.83 -22.82 -21.00
CA MET A 330 -13.71 -22.16 -20.33
C MET A 330 -13.96 -21.94 -18.83
N GLY A 331 -15.23 -22.02 -18.40
CA GLY A 331 -15.67 -21.51 -17.10
C GLY A 331 -15.64 -19.99 -17.10
N TYR A 332 -16.71 -19.35 -16.63
CA TYR A 332 -16.69 -17.90 -16.42
C TYR A 332 -15.82 -17.60 -15.19
N ALA A 333 -14.54 -17.30 -15.42
CA ALA A 333 -13.72 -16.58 -14.46
C ALA A 333 -13.91 -15.10 -14.77
N PRO A 334 -14.68 -14.33 -13.98
CA PRO A 334 -14.62 -12.88 -14.11
C PRO A 334 -13.15 -12.54 -13.91
N LEU A 335 -12.51 -11.92 -14.92
CA LEU A 335 -11.19 -11.34 -14.70
C LEU A 335 -11.39 -10.42 -13.52
N ARG A 336 -10.78 -10.78 -12.38
CA ARG A 336 -10.63 -9.88 -11.26
C ARG A 336 -9.83 -8.74 -11.87
N GLN A 337 -10.51 -7.68 -12.29
CA GLN A 337 -9.89 -6.37 -12.49
C GLN A 337 -9.40 -5.99 -11.10
N ARG A 338 -8.24 -6.52 -10.72
CA ARG A 338 -7.33 -5.83 -9.81
C ARG A 338 -7.14 -4.49 -10.48
N SER A 339 -7.95 -3.51 -10.10
CA SER A 339 -7.78 -2.09 -10.36
C SER A 339 -6.68 -1.79 -11.39
N ALA A 340 -6.98 -2.12 -12.64
CA ALA A 340 -6.14 -1.91 -13.81
C ALA A 340 -7.11 -1.55 -14.92
N ASP A 341 -7.61 -0.32 -14.83
CA ASP A 341 -7.79 0.49 -16.02
C ASP A 341 -6.54 0.34 -16.90
N LYS A 342 -6.76 0.14 -18.19
CA LYS A 342 -5.79 -0.05 -19.30
C LYS A 342 -5.48 -1.51 -19.65
N SER A 343 -6.31 -2.06 -20.53
CA SER A 343 -5.85 -2.50 -21.85
C SER A 343 -7.05 -2.62 -22.79
N GLY A 344 -7.07 -1.78 -23.83
CA GLY A 344 -8.01 -1.90 -24.95
C GLY A 344 -7.60 -3.05 -25.88
N PRO A 345 -8.48 -3.46 -26.82
CA PRO A 345 -8.13 -4.48 -27.79
C PRO A 345 -7.26 -3.90 -28.91
N ILE A 346 -6.31 -4.74 -29.34
CA ILE A 346 -5.34 -4.52 -30.42
C ILE A 346 -6.05 -4.59 -31.78
N VAL A 347 -5.79 -3.60 -32.65
CA VAL A 347 -5.59 -3.81 -34.09
C VAL A 347 -4.37 -2.97 -34.54
N SER A 348 -3.67 -3.52 -35.52
CA SER A 348 -2.28 -3.40 -35.96
C SER A 348 -1.83 -2.13 -36.72
N HIS A 349 -0.54 -1.79 -36.52
CA HIS A 349 0.45 -1.03 -37.33
C HIS A 349 0.19 0.48 -37.57
N THR A 350 1.15 1.42 -37.45
CA THR A 350 2.58 1.44 -37.85
C THR A 350 3.46 2.29 -36.90
N GLN A 351 4.78 2.06 -37.05
CA GLN A 351 5.92 2.60 -36.30
C GLN A 351 6.04 4.14 -36.28
N GLU A 352 6.53 4.70 -35.17
CA GLU A 352 7.81 5.43 -35.15
C GLU A 352 8.23 5.82 -33.71
N SER A 353 9.54 5.95 -33.58
CA SER A 353 10.38 5.98 -32.39
C SER A 353 10.26 7.26 -31.55
N SER A 354 10.36 7.14 -30.22
CA SER A 354 11.38 7.86 -29.41
C SER A 354 11.09 7.76 -27.91
N THR A 355 12.19 7.52 -27.19
CA THR A 355 12.38 7.49 -25.74
C THR A 355 11.98 8.81 -25.06
N ILE A 356 11.41 8.77 -23.84
CA ILE A 356 11.81 9.51 -22.61
C ILE A 356 10.79 9.23 -21.47
N SER A 357 11.36 8.94 -20.28
CA SER A 357 10.81 8.82 -18.92
C SER A 357 9.34 9.15 -18.63
N ALA A 358 8.64 8.17 -18.06
CA ALA A 358 7.30 8.28 -17.49
C ALA A 358 7.31 8.81 -16.05
N VAL A 359 6.72 9.99 -15.85
CA VAL A 359 6.10 10.38 -14.57
C VAL A 359 4.59 10.33 -14.81
N ALA A 360 3.91 9.38 -14.18
CA ALA A 360 2.47 9.18 -14.30
C ALA A 360 1.68 10.26 -13.54
N PRO A 361 0.60 10.85 -14.09
CA PRO A 361 -0.35 11.62 -13.31
C PRO A 361 -1.43 10.70 -12.74
N ARG A 362 -1.47 10.59 -11.41
CA ARG A 362 -2.64 10.15 -10.64
C ARG A 362 -3.63 11.32 -10.54
N PHE A 363 -4.46 11.54 -11.56
CA PHE A 363 -5.60 12.45 -11.47
C PHE A 363 -6.86 11.76 -11.99
N MET A 364 -7.95 11.92 -11.25
CA MET A 364 -9.21 11.19 -11.38
C MET A 364 -9.76 11.17 -12.80
N SER A 365 -9.73 10.01 -13.45
CA SER A 365 -10.62 9.70 -14.57
C SER A 365 -11.97 9.27 -14.00
N ALA A 366 -12.88 10.23 -13.81
CA ALA A 366 -14.29 9.87 -13.72
C ALA A 366 -14.75 9.45 -15.14
N PRO A 367 -15.45 8.31 -15.30
CA PRO A 367 -16.06 7.92 -16.55
C PRO A 367 -17.34 8.74 -16.69
N ASN A 368 -17.25 9.90 -17.33
CA ASN A 368 -18.42 10.68 -17.70
C ASN A 368 -18.15 11.25 -19.10
N ASP A 369 -18.76 10.64 -20.11
CA ASP A 369 -18.64 11.01 -21.53
C ASP A 369 -19.47 12.25 -21.92
N ASP A 370 -19.98 13.00 -20.95
CA ASP A 370 -20.79 14.22 -21.15
C ASP A 370 -19.96 15.51 -21.30
N PHE A 371 -18.64 15.44 -21.49
CA PHE A 371 -17.83 16.66 -21.63
C PHE A 371 -17.77 17.10 -23.10
N SER A 372 -18.20 18.32 -23.39
CA SER A 372 -17.97 18.92 -24.71
C SER A 372 -16.49 18.80 -25.07
N GLN A 373 -16.15 18.27 -26.26
CA GLN A 373 -14.75 18.04 -26.66
C GLN A 373 -13.88 19.30 -26.50
N ALA A 374 -14.50 20.49 -26.69
CA ALA A 374 -13.86 21.79 -26.50
C ALA A 374 -13.40 22.05 -25.06
N THR A 375 -14.19 21.71 -24.04
CA THR A 375 -13.80 21.87 -22.64
C THR A 375 -12.76 20.82 -22.24
N LYS A 376 -12.79 19.62 -22.85
CA LYS A 376 -11.79 18.54 -22.66
C LYS A 376 -10.41 18.99 -23.10
N ALA A 377 -10.32 19.52 -24.31
CA ALA A 377 -9.09 20.04 -24.86
C ALA A 377 -8.50 21.20 -24.03
N LEU A 378 -9.35 22.05 -23.43
CA LEU A 378 -8.87 23.13 -22.57
C LEU A 378 -8.36 22.64 -21.21
N TYR A 379 -9.03 21.65 -20.62
CA TYR A 379 -8.53 20.98 -19.41
C TYR A 379 -7.19 20.29 -19.68
N GLU A 380 -7.10 19.50 -20.75
CA GLU A 380 -5.86 18.81 -21.14
C GLU A 380 -4.74 19.80 -21.48
N ARG A 381 -5.05 20.94 -22.13
CA ARG A 381 -4.07 22.01 -22.38
C ARG A 381 -3.54 22.62 -21.09
N GLU A 382 -4.40 22.85 -20.08
CA GLU A 382 -3.98 23.43 -18.80
C GLU A 382 -3.13 22.44 -17.99
N VAL A 383 -3.40 21.13 -18.12
CA VAL A 383 -2.56 20.06 -17.57
C VAL A 383 -1.22 19.97 -18.34
N ALA A 384 -1.27 20.04 -19.67
CA ALA A 384 -0.09 19.93 -20.56
C ALA A 384 0.82 21.16 -20.51
N ARG A 385 0.34 22.31 -20.02
CA ARG A 385 1.15 23.52 -19.79
C ARG A 385 2.32 23.28 -18.82
N GLY A 386 2.31 22.17 -18.09
CA GLY A 386 3.34 21.83 -17.13
C GLY A 386 3.22 22.66 -15.85
N ILE A 387 3.89 22.16 -14.82
CA ILE A 387 3.99 22.78 -13.50
C ILE A 387 5.30 23.55 -13.49
N SER A 388 5.24 24.87 -13.33
CA SER A 388 6.45 25.70 -13.16
C SER A 388 7.06 25.44 -11.78
N GLU A 389 8.37 25.64 -11.59
CA GLU A 389 9.10 25.36 -10.33
C GLU A 389 8.56 26.13 -9.09
N ASN A 390 7.79 27.20 -9.35
CA ASN A 390 7.13 28.05 -8.34
C ASN A 390 5.63 27.77 -8.20
N GLU A 391 5.10 26.76 -8.89
CA GLU A 391 3.69 26.39 -8.84
C GLU A 391 3.55 24.96 -8.32
N GLU A 392 2.62 24.73 -7.40
CA GLU A 392 2.28 23.41 -6.90
C GLU A 392 0.80 23.13 -7.16
N ILE A 393 0.45 21.87 -7.39
CA ILE A 393 -0.96 21.48 -7.59
C ILE A 393 -1.68 21.55 -6.25
N PHE A 394 -2.84 22.21 -6.24
CA PHE A 394 -3.61 22.43 -5.03
C PHE A 394 -4.93 21.68 -5.05
N ALA A 395 -5.06 20.68 -4.17
CA ALA A 395 -6.22 19.77 -4.09
C ALA A 395 -6.85 19.71 -2.68
N GLY A 396 -6.64 20.72 -1.84
CA GLY A 396 -7.21 20.80 -0.49
C GLY A 396 -8.70 21.16 -0.49
N GLU A 397 -9.55 20.26 -1.01
CA GLU A 397 -11.02 20.39 -0.98
C GLU A 397 -11.53 20.21 0.45
N GLU A 398 -12.31 21.17 0.93
CA GLU A 398 -12.98 21.12 2.24
C GLU A 398 -14.45 20.71 2.05
N VAL A 399 -14.97 19.86 2.94
CA VAL A 399 -16.37 19.42 2.87
C VAL A 399 -17.30 20.60 3.18
N VAL A 400 -18.10 21.01 2.19
CA VAL A 400 -19.13 22.03 2.38
C VAL A 400 -20.29 21.42 3.16
N ASN A 401 -20.43 21.78 4.43
CA ASN A 401 -21.60 21.44 5.25
C ASN A 401 -22.81 22.29 4.81
N THR A 402 -23.40 21.94 3.67
CA THR A 402 -24.64 22.55 3.22
C THR A 402 -25.81 21.85 3.93
N THR A 403 -26.32 22.45 5.01
CA THR A 403 -27.38 21.87 5.85
C THR A 403 -28.72 21.69 5.13
N VAL A 404 -28.89 22.27 3.94
CA VAL A 404 -30.15 22.26 3.16
C VAL A 404 -29.88 21.70 1.76
N LYS A 405 -30.54 20.58 1.42
CA LYS A 405 -30.51 20.02 0.06
C LYS A 405 -31.11 21.04 -0.92
N PRO A 406 -30.41 21.41 -2.01
CA PRO A 406 -30.94 22.38 -2.95
C PRO A 406 -32.26 21.91 -3.58
N ALA A 407 -33.25 22.80 -3.72
CA ALA A 407 -34.58 22.47 -4.26
C ALA A 407 -34.54 21.89 -5.70
N TRP A 408 -33.45 22.13 -6.43
CA TRP A 408 -33.21 21.59 -7.78
C TRP A 408 -32.65 20.16 -7.81
N ALA A 409 -32.16 19.63 -6.69
CA ALA A 409 -31.55 18.29 -6.62
C ALA A 409 -32.54 17.15 -6.95
N ASN A 410 -33.85 17.43 -6.87
CA ASN A 410 -34.90 16.50 -7.29
C ASN A 410 -35.12 16.49 -8.82
N LYS A 411 -34.69 17.55 -9.53
CA LYS A 411 -34.90 17.71 -10.98
C LYS A 411 -33.66 17.35 -11.80
N TYR A 412 -32.47 17.53 -11.23
CA TYR A 412 -31.20 17.27 -11.90
C TYR A 412 -30.28 16.49 -10.98
N ARG A 413 -29.55 15.52 -11.55
CA ARG A 413 -28.54 14.75 -10.82
C ARG A 413 -27.42 15.69 -10.36
N PRO A 414 -27.18 15.88 -9.05
CA PRO A 414 -26.12 16.73 -8.55
C PRO A 414 -24.76 16.20 -8.99
N ARG A 415 -23.89 17.09 -9.49
CA ARG A 415 -22.54 16.79 -9.99
C ARG A 415 -21.52 17.73 -9.35
N LYS A 416 -20.33 17.24 -9.04
CA LYS A 416 -19.21 18.10 -8.65
C LYS A 416 -18.49 18.63 -9.89
N PRO A 417 -18.20 19.94 -9.98
CA PRO A 417 -17.44 20.50 -11.10
C PRO A 417 -15.99 20.05 -11.04
N ARG A 418 -15.37 19.87 -12.22
CA ARG A 418 -13.94 19.54 -12.30
C ARG A 418 -13.13 20.81 -12.05
N TYR A 419 -11.98 20.70 -11.42
CA TYR A 419 -11.08 21.84 -11.20
C TYR A 419 -9.63 21.46 -11.46
N PHE A 420 -8.82 22.48 -11.74
CA PHE A 420 -7.38 22.38 -11.86
C PHE A 420 -6.75 23.62 -11.22
N ASN A 421 -6.48 23.51 -9.92
CA ASN A 421 -6.00 24.63 -9.12
C ASN A 421 -4.48 24.55 -8.93
N ARG A 422 -3.83 25.70 -8.93
CA ARG A 422 -2.39 25.85 -8.67
C ARG A 422 -2.17 26.84 -7.54
N VAL A 423 -1.26 26.50 -6.63
CA VAL A 423 -0.74 27.41 -5.60
C VAL A 423 0.60 27.95 -6.07
N GLN A 424 0.76 29.27 -6.01
CA GLN A 424 2.03 29.91 -6.30
C GLN A 424 2.85 30.00 -5.01
N MET A 425 3.92 29.21 -4.95
CA MET A 425 4.89 29.20 -3.86
C MET A 425 6.07 30.08 -4.24
N GLY A 426 6.59 30.88 -3.33
CA GLY A 426 7.76 31.68 -3.61
C GLY A 426 8.46 32.22 -2.38
N TYR A 427 9.66 32.73 -2.60
CA TYR A 427 10.49 33.30 -1.55
C TYR A 427 10.08 34.74 -1.23
N GLU A 428 9.98 35.06 0.05
CA GLU A 428 9.79 36.43 0.52
C GLU A 428 11.10 36.96 1.10
N TRP A 429 11.81 37.80 0.34
CA TRP A 429 13.05 38.44 0.78
C TRP A 429 12.78 39.66 1.67
N ASN A 430 12.24 39.44 2.87
CA ASN A 430 12.11 40.49 3.87
C ASN A 430 13.49 40.83 4.48
N LYS A 431 13.63 41.98 5.13
CA LYS A 431 14.89 42.42 5.76
C LYS A 431 15.46 41.40 6.75
N TYR A 432 14.61 40.64 7.42
CA TYR A 432 14.99 39.52 8.28
C TYR A 432 15.50 38.31 7.47
N ASN A 433 14.82 37.95 6.38
CA ASN A 433 15.24 36.82 5.55
C ASN A 433 16.55 37.12 4.82
N GLN A 434 16.77 38.37 4.42
CA GLN A 434 18.02 38.83 3.81
C GLN A 434 19.25 38.72 4.75
N THR A 435 19.06 38.57 6.07
CA THR A 435 20.17 38.43 7.03
C THR A 435 20.44 36.98 7.45
N HIS A 436 19.52 36.06 7.12
CA HIS A 436 19.59 34.66 7.58
C HIS A 436 19.61 33.63 6.45
N TYR A 437 19.31 34.06 5.23
CA TYR A 437 19.22 33.20 4.06
C TYR A 437 19.97 33.85 2.90
N ASP A 438 20.62 33.00 2.10
CA ASP A 438 21.40 33.40 0.93
C ASP A 438 20.81 32.75 -0.33
N TYR A 439 21.39 33.01 -1.50
CA TYR A 439 20.92 32.41 -2.76
C TYR A 439 21.04 30.88 -2.76
N ASP A 440 22.06 30.35 -2.09
CA ASP A 440 22.33 28.91 -2.00
C ASP A 440 21.48 28.22 -0.92
N ASP A 441 21.08 28.96 0.13
CA ASP A 441 20.16 28.50 1.19
C ASP A 441 18.96 29.47 1.27
N PRO A 442 18.02 29.41 0.32
CA PRO A 442 16.91 30.34 0.27
C PRO A 442 15.94 30.14 1.45
N PRO A 443 15.18 31.19 1.84
CA PRO A 443 14.19 31.09 2.90
C PRO A 443 13.11 30.04 2.57
N PRO A 444 12.37 29.53 3.57
CA PRO A 444 11.23 28.65 3.30
C PRO A 444 10.24 29.29 2.31
N LYS A 445 9.75 28.49 1.35
CA LYS A 445 8.77 28.95 0.36
C LYS A 445 7.43 29.27 1.06
N VAL A 446 6.92 30.47 0.86
CA VAL A 446 5.61 30.91 1.37
C VAL A 446 4.59 31.03 0.24
N VAL A 447 3.31 30.90 0.56
CA VAL A 447 2.24 31.03 -0.43
C VAL A 447 2.13 32.50 -0.87
N GLN A 448 2.34 32.76 -2.15
CA GLN A 448 2.24 34.09 -2.75
C GLN A 448 0.90 34.33 -3.46
N GLY A 449 0.16 33.28 -3.81
CA GLY A 449 -1.11 33.42 -4.52
C GLY A 449 -1.74 32.10 -4.91
N TYR A 450 -2.95 32.18 -5.44
CA TYR A 450 -3.73 31.02 -5.88
C TYR A 450 -4.25 31.26 -7.30
N LYS A 451 -4.30 30.18 -8.09
CA LYS A 451 -4.90 30.12 -9.42
C LYS A 451 -5.93 29.02 -9.44
N PHE A 452 -7.20 29.39 -9.38
CA PHE A 452 -8.33 28.48 -9.51
C PHE A 452 -8.81 28.45 -10.96
N ASN A 453 -8.89 27.25 -11.53
CA ASN A 453 -9.55 27.01 -12.80
C ASN A 453 -10.63 25.95 -12.59
N ILE A 454 -11.89 26.35 -12.58
CA ILE A 454 -13.03 25.46 -12.29
C ILE A 454 -13.90 25.34 -13.54
N PHE A 455 -14.24 24.12 -13.92
CA PHE A 455 -14.91 23.77 -15.16
C PHE A 455 -16.38 23.41 -14.89
N TYR A 456 -17.27 24.18 -15.52
CA TYR A 456 -18.73 24.11 -15.50
C TYR A 456 -19.28 23.96 -16.95
N PRO A 457 -19.01 22.83 -17.63
CA PRO A 457 -19.44 22.59 -19.02
C PRO A 457 -20.98 22.56 -19.18
N ASP A 458 -21.66 21.93 -18.22
CA ASP A 458 -23.09 21.58 -18.30
C ASP A 458 -23.97 22.55 -17.51
N LEU A 459 -23.51 23.80 -17.36
CA LEU A 459 -24.30 24.79 -16.63
C LEU A 459 -25.58 25.11 -17.42
N ILE A 460 -26.73 24.83 -16.81
CA ILE A 460 -28.04 24.99 -17.47
C ILE A 460 -28.27 26.45 -17.86
N ASP A 461 -27.96 27.37 -16.94
CA ASP A 461 -28.07 28.81 -17.16
C ASP A 461 -26.67 29.41 -17.40
N LYS A 462 -26.22 29.38 -18.66
CA LYS A 462 -24.93 29.95 -19.08
C LYS A 462 -24.85 31.48 -18.90
N THR A 463 -25.98 32.14 -18.66
CA THR A 463 -26.03 33.61 -18.46
C THR A 463 -25.64 34.00 -17.03
N LYS A 464 -25.79 33.10 -16.06
CA LYS A 464 -25.41 33.33 -14.66
C LYS A 464 -24.02 32.78 -14.41
N ALA A 465 -23.06 33.68 -14.18
CA ALA A 465 -21.71 33.29 -13.83
C ALA A 465 -21.65 32.71 -12.40
N PRO A 466 -20.90 31.61 -12.17
CA PRO A 466 -20.58 31.13 -10.83
C PRO A 466 -19.89 32.21 -10.01
N THR A 467 -20.20 32.28 -8.72
CA THR A 467 -19.66 33.29 -7.81
C THR A 467 -18.82 32.65 -6.72
N TYR A 468 -17.98 33.42 -6.03
CA TYR A 468 -17.22 32.93 -4.89
C TYR A 468 -17.49 33.78 -3.64
N LYS A 469 -17.41 33.17 -2.47
CA LYS A 469 -17.57 33.80 -1.17
C LYS A 469 -16.45 33.34 -0.24
N ILE A 470 -15.90 34.25 0.53
CA ILE A 470 -14.89 33.93 1.54
C ILE A 470 -15.58 33.85 2.90
N GLU A 471 -15.51 32.69 3.53
CA GLU A 471 -16.00 32.42 4.87
C GLU A 471 -14.80 32.29 5.80
N ARG A 472 -14.68 33.24 6.73
CA ARG A 472 -13.63 33.22 7.75
C ARG A 472 -14.10 32.40 8.94
N GLU A 473 -13.29 31.43 9.35
CA GLU A 473 -13.54 30.67 10.57
C GLU A 473 -13.58 31.63 11.78
N HIS A 474 -14.53 31.39 12.69
CA HIS A 474 -14.81 32.18 13.90
C HIS A 474 -15.41 33.59 13.73
N GLY A 475 -16.03 33.93 12.58
CA GLY A 475 -16.80 35.19 12.45
C GLY A 475 -15.94 36.46 12.45
N ARG A 476 -14.65 36.33 12.13
CA ARG A 476 -13.66 37.40 12.12
C ARG A 476 -13.96 38.46 11.05
N LYS A 477 -13.76 39.74 11.38
CA LYS A 477 -13.83 40.84 10.40
C LYS A 477 -12.55 40.91 9.58
N ARG A 478 -12.67 41.43 8.34
CA ARG A 478 -11.52 41.65 7.43
C ARG A 478 -10.41 42.43 8.15
N GLY A 479 -9.23 41.83 8.27
CA GLY A 479 -8.05 42.46 8.88
C GLY A 479 -7.79 42.16 10.36
N GLN A 480 -8.56 41.25 11.00
CA GLN A 480 -8.27 40.79 12.37
C GLN A 480 -7.59 39.41 12.37
N SER A 481 -6.35 39.36 12.84
CA SER A 481 -5.60 38.12 13.04
C SER A 481 -5.71 37.64 14.49
N PHE A 482 -6.04 36.36 14.68
CA PHE A 482 -6.06 35.71 16.00
C PHE A 482 -5.05 34.57 16.11
N ALA A 483 -4.31 34.27 15.03
CA ALA A 483 -3.28 33.24 15.03
C ALA A 483 -2.13 33.59 16.02
N PRO A 484 -1.59 32.58 16.72
CA PRO A 484 -0.35 32.72 17.50
C PRO A 484 0.79 33.25 16.62
N ALA A 485 1.74 33.97 17.22
CA ALA A 485 2.90 34.50 16.50
C ALA A 485 3.69 33.38 15.82
N GLY A 486 3.54 33.24 14.49
CA GLY A 486 4.22 32.25 13.68
C GLY A 486 3.33 31.46 12.71
N GLU A 487 2.01 31.42 12.93
CA GLU A 487 1.07 30.72 12.04
C GLU A 487 0.27 31.69 11.17
N GLU A 488 0.05 31.32 9.90
CA GLU A 488 -0.77 32.09 8.97
C GLU A 488 -2.25 31.75 9.14
N ASP A 489 -3.09 32.78 9.28
CA ASP A 489 -4.54 32.61 9.33
C ASP A 489 -5.08 31.99 8.03
N THR A 490 -5.95 30.98 8.16
CA THR A 490 -6.64 30.35 7.02
C THR A 490 -8.12 30.73 6.97
N CYS A 491 -8.69 30.75 5.76
CA CYS A 491 -10.10 30.98 5.50
C CYS A 491 -10.61 30.05 4.39
N ILE A 492 -11.92 29.87 4.31
CA ILE A 492 -12.55 28.99 3.32
C ILE A 492 -13.08 29.84 2.18
N ILE A 493 -12.65 29.56 0.95
CA ILE A 493 -13.25 30.11 -0.26
C ILE A 493 -14.27 29.12 -0.81
N ARG A 494 -15.55 29.50 -0.79
CA ARG A 494 -16.66 28.73 -1.37
C ARG A 494 -17.03 29.26 -2.74
N PHE A 495 -16.97 28.41 -3.75
CA PHE A 495 -17.48 28.64 -5.10
C PHE A 495 -18.91 28.13 -5.19
N ILE A 496 -19.83 29.04 -5.50
CA ILE A 496 -21.26 28.80 -5.61
C ILE A 496 -21.60 28.76 -7.10
N ALA A 497 -22.12 27.62 -7.53
CA ALA A 497 -22.51 27.38 -8.92
C ALA A 497 -24.02 27.24 -9.05
N GLY A 498 -24.52 27.36 -10.29
CA GLY A 498 -25.91 27.05 -10.60
C GLY A 498 -26.15 25.53 -10.75
N PRO A 499 -27.41 25.09 -10.81
CA PRO A 499 -27.75 23.70 -11.12
C PRO A 499 -27.12 23.26 -12.44
N PRO A 500 -26.58 22.03 -12.56
CA PRO A 500 -26.63 20.89 -11.63
C PRO A 500 -25.38 20.76 -10.71
N TYR A 501 -24.58 21.82 -10.58
CA TYR A 501 -23.29 21.73 -9.86
C TYR A 501 -23.43 21.95 -8.36
N GLU A 502 -22.70 21.15 -7.58
CA GLU A 502 -22.50 21.36 -6.15
C GLU A 502 -21.47 22.47 -5.90
N ASP A 503 -21.61 23.15 -4.75
CA ASP A 503 -20.66 24.16 -4.29
C ASP A 503 -19.31 23.51 -3.96
N LEU A 504 -18.21 24.15 -4.36
CA LEU A 504 -16.86 23.74 -3.99
C LEU A 504 -16.30 24.64 -2.89
N ALA A 505 -15.58 24.09 -1.92
CA ALA A 505 -14.83 24.88 -0.95
C ALA A 505 -13.36 24.48 -0.91
N PHE A 506 -12.51 25.48 -0.74
CA PHE A 506 -11.07 25.29 -0.56
C PHE A 506 -10.57 26.10 0.63
N ARG A 507 -9.59 25.56 1.34
CA ARG A 507 -8.93 26.25 2.45
C ARG A 507 -7.74 27.06 1.93
N ILE A 508 -7.78 28.38 2.05
CA ILE A 508 -6.73 29.29 1.58
C ILE A 508 -6.19 30.16 2.72
N VAL A 509 -5.04 30.80 2.50
CA VAL A 509 -4.47 31.78 3.45
C VAL A 509 -5.27 33.09 3.39
N ASP A 510 -5.64 33.64 4.56
CA ASP A 510 -6.37 34.91 4.71
C ASP A 510 -5.41 36.11 4.69
N LYS A 511 -4.85 36.40 3.51
CA LYS A 511 -4.06 37.61 3.25
C LYS A 511 -4.80 38.54 2.28
N GLU A 512 -4.48 39.84 2.32
CA GLU A 512 -5.06 40.80 1.37
C GLU A 512 -4.65 40.48 -0.06
N TRP A 513 -5.60 40.54 -1.00
CA TRP A 513 -5.33 40.29 -2.41
C TRP A 513 -4.83 41.57 -3.10
N ASP A 514 -3.92 41.40 -4.05
CA ASP A 514 -3.49 42.47 -4.96
C ASP A 514 -4.47 42.57 -6.12
N TYR A 515 -5.30 43.61 -6.12
CA TYR A 515 -6.26 43.90 -7.20
C TYR A 515 -5.63 44.71 -8.36
N SER A 516 -4.30 44.88 -8.37
CA SER A 516 -3.62 45.61 -9.45
C SER A 516 -3.78 44.87 -10.78
N ALA A 517 -4.14 45.59 -11.84
CA ALA A 517 -4.31 45.04 -13.20
C ALA A 517 -2.97 44.82 -13.95
N LYS A 518 -1.85 44.72 -13.25
CA LYS A 518 -0.51 44.61 -13.85
C LYS A 518 -0.37 43.24 -14.54
N ARG A 519 0.04 43.23 -15.83
CA ARG A 519 0.01 42.08 -16.76
C ARG A 519 0.60 40.75 -16.22
N GLU A 520 1.52 40.80 -15.24
CA GLU A 520 2.16 39.60 -14.65
C GLU A 520 1.75 39.30 -13.19
N ARG A 521 1.08 40.22 -12.50
CA ARG A 521 0.60 40.07 -11.10
C ARG A 521 -0.94 40.17 -10.97
N GLY A 522 -1.62 40.18 -12.11
CA GLY A 522 -3.00 40.64 -12.21
C GLY A 522 -4.01 39.74 -11.51
N PHE A 523 -4.91 40.36 -10.75
CA PHE A 523 -6.18 39.76 -10.36
C PHE A 523 -7.01 39.47 -11.61
N LYS A 524 -7.36 38.19 -11.83
CA LYS A 524 -8.22 37.74 -12.93
C LYS A 524 -9.42 37.02 -12.35
N SER A 525 -10.62 37.51 -12.66
CA SER A 525 -11.89 36.84 -12.34
C SER A 525 -12.77 36.89 -13.58
N THR A 526 -12.75 35.82 -14.37
CA THR A 526 -13.48 35.75 -15.64
C THR A 526 -14.15 34.39 -15.79
N PHE A 527 -15.41 34.40 -16.24
CA PHE A 527 -16.15 33.20 -16.62
C PHE A 527 -16.37 33.21 -18.14
N GLU A 528 -15.68 32.32 -18.86
CA GLU A 528 -15.80 32.20 -20.32
C GLU A 528 -15.91 30.72 -20.69
N LYS A 529 -16.82 30.37 -21.62
CA LYS A 529 -16.95 29.01 -22.19
C LYS A 529 -17.06 27.90 -21.14
N GLY A 530 -17.79 28.16 -20.04
CA GLY A 530 -17.96 27.20 -18.97
C GLY A 530 -16.72 27.02 -18.09
N ILE A 531 -15.78 27.97 -18.08
CA ILE A 531 -14.58 27.93 -17.25
C ILE A 531 -14.54 29.18 -16.38
N LEU A 532 -14.54 28.99 -15.07
CA LEU A 532 -14.28 30.03 -14.10
C LEU A 532 -12.79 30.09 -13.82
N GLN A 533 -12.16 31.20 -14.20
CA GLN A 533 -10.76 31.50 -13.89
C GLN A 533 -10.71 32.56 -12.80
N LEU A 534 -10.23 32.18 -11.62
CA LEU A 534 -9.97 33.08 -10.49
C LEU A 534 -8.48 33.01 -10.12
N HIS A 535 -7.69 33.97 -10.57
CA HIS A 535 -6.26 34.07 -10.28
C HIS A 535 -6.01 35.31 -9.45
N PHE A 536 -5.30 35.17 -8.33
CA PHE A 536 -4.93 36.30 -7.50
C PHE A 536 -3.60 36.03 -6.78
N GLN A 537 -2.90 37.12 -6.47
CA GLN A 537 -1.71 37.12 -5.63
C GLN A 537 -1.98 37.92 -4.37
N PHE A 538 -1.21 37.63 -3.32
CA PHE A 538 -1.26 38.39 -2.09
C PHE A 538 -0.47 39.70 -2.23
N LYS A 539 -1.04 40.75 -1.64
CA LYS A 539 -0.44 42.08 -1.59
C LYS A 539 0.81 42.03 -0.71
N LYS A 540 1.95 42.41 -1.28
CA LYS A 540 3.20 42.55 -0.53
C LYS A 540 3.14 43.81 0.34
N ILE A 541 3.24 43.63 1.65
CA ILE A 541 3.30 44.74 2.60
C ILE A 541 4.77 45.16 2.71
N TYR A 542 5.11 46.32 2.16
CA TYR A 542 6.45 46.89 2.32
C TYR A 542 6.51 47.63 3.65
N TYR A 543 7.35 47.15 4.56
CA TYR A 543 7.67 47.90 5.77
C TYR A 543 8.51 49.13 5.38
N ARG A 544 7.92 50.33 5.46
CA ARG A 544 8.65 51.58 5.38
C ARG A 544 9.15 51.90 6.79
N LYS A 545 10.47 51.95 6.95
CA LYS A 545 11.11 52.33 8.20
C LYS A 545 11.13 53.85 8.35
#